data_AF-A0A7Y2RFW8-F1
#
_entry.id   AF-A0A7Y2RFW8-F1
#
_cell.length_a   1.000
_cell.length_b   1.000
_cell.length_c   1.000
_cell.angle_alpha   90.00
_cell.angle_beta   90.00
_cell.angle_gamma   90.00
#
_symmetry.space_group_name_H-M   'P 1'
#
loop_
_entity.id
_entity.type
_entity.pdbx_description
1 polymer ?
#
loop_
_entity_poly.entity_id
_entity_poly.type
_entity_poly.pdbx_seq_one_letter_code
_entity_poly.pdbx_strand_id
1 'polypeptide(L)'
;MALPTYDQLMLPLMKLLSEQKQGMKLSDAARVLSERSGLSSEELSLRLSSGTKTVFYDRVGWAKTYLVKAGLISQPKRGFCELSEIGRRLDLSKLTSITIEYLMQYESFSNYKLGISKENQKIQYKVDKEISHIHKLEETRTPDEIITETTELLKSNLKSDLLQMVKDKSPAFFERLVVDLLVAMGYGGSHQDAAQAIGKTNDGGIDGVISEDRLGLDKIYIQAKRWENTVGRPDIQQFKGALADQVAKKGVFITTSNFSKEAIESAKKSGIVLIDGDKLTSLMIEFGLGVQVERSFHIYKIDQDRFDEDNY
;
A
#
# COMPACT_ATOMS: atom_id res chain seq x y z
N MET A 1 -11.22 -18.55 3.57
CA MET A 1 -12.23 -17.71 4.26
C MET A 1 -11.66 -16.31 4.39
N ALA A 2 -12.45 -15.24 4.30
CA ALA A 2 -11.89 -13.90 4.51
C ALA A 2 -11.28 -13.77 5.92
N LEU A 3 -10.16 -13.05 6.04
CA LEU A 3 -9.54 -12.77 7.34
C LEU A 3 -10.56 -12.06 8.26
N PRO A 4 -10.71 -12.50 9.53
CA PRO A 4 -11.61 -11.86 10.47
C PRO A 4 -11.17 -10.41 10.72
N THR A 5 -12.14 -9.54 10.92
CA THR A 5 -11.92 -8.14 11.31
C THR A 5 -11.53 -8.06 12.79
N TYR A 6 -11.02 -6.91 13.24
CA TYR A 6 -10.51 -6.80 14.61
C TYR A 6 -11.63 -6.93 15.67
N ASP A 7 -12.84 -6.47 15.39
CA ASP A 7 -14.02 -6.60 16.25
C ASP A 7 -14.50 -8.06 16.36
N GLN A 8 -14.48 -8.80 15.24
CA GLN A 8 -14.74 -10.24 15.22
C GLN A 8 -13.74 -11.03 16.08
N LEU A 9 -12.53 -10.50 16.26
CA LEU A 9 -11.48 -11.10 17.10
C LEU A 9 -11.58 -10.72 18.58
N MET A 10 -12.39 -9.73 18.97
CA MET A 10 -12.49 -9.28 20.36
C MET A 10 -13.05 -10.37 21.30
N LEU A 11 -14.18 -10.96 20.94
CA LEU A 11 -14.80 -12.01 21.76
C LEU A 11 -13.94 -13.29 21.80
N PRO A 12 -13.41 -13.81 20.67
CA PRO A 12 -12.46 -14.92 20.69
C PRO A 12 -11.24 -14.65 21.58
N LEU A 13 -10.67 -13.44 21.53
CA LEU A 13 -9.55 -13.07 22.39
C LEU A 13 -9.95 -13.08 23.88
N MET A 14 -11.11 -12.52 24.23
CA MET A 14 -11.59 -12.57 25.62
C MET A 14 -11.85 -14.00 26.11
N LYS A 15 -12.46 -14.85 25.28
CA LYS A 15 -12.68 -16.27 25.60
C LYS A 15 -11.35 -17.00 25.82
N LEU A 16 -10.38 -16.80 24.93
CA LEU A 16 -9.04 -17.36 25.09
C LEU A 16 -8.38 -16.92 26.40
N LEU A 17 -8.47 -15.63 26.76
CA LEU A 17 -7.92 -15.12 28.01
C LEU A 17 -8.68 -15.64 29.24
N SER A 18 -9.98 -15.96 29.13
CA SER A 18 -10.75 -16.57 30.22
C SER A 18 -10.35 -18.01 30.54
N GLU A 19 -9.79 -18.72 29.56
CA GLU A 19 -9.28 -20.09 29.74
C GLU A 19 -7.94 -20.13 30.49
N GLN A 20 -7.24 -18.99 30.57
CA GLN A 20 -5.89 -18.91 31.12
C GLN A 20 -5.91 -18.39 32.56
N LYS A 21 -5.14 -19.02 33.44
CA LYS A 21 -5.00 -18.58 34.85
C LYS A 21 -4.04 -17.39 35.01
N GLN A 22 -3.18 -17.14 34.02
CA GLN A 22 -2.16 -16.11 34.03
C GLN A 22 -2.20 -15.32 32.71
N GLY A 23 -1.66 -14.10 32.73
CA GLY A 23 -1.53 -13.30 31.52
C GLY A 23 -0.75 -14.01 30.40
N MET A 24 -1.20 -13.78 29.17
CA MET A 24 -0.67 -14.41 27.95
C MET A 24 0.00 -13.37 27.07
N LYS A 25 1.08 -13.73 26.36
CA LYS A 25 1.68 -12.83 25.35
C LYS A 25 0.73 -12.66 24.17
N LEU A 26 0.68 -11.45 23.61
CA LEU A 26 -0.13 -11.17 22.42
C LEU A 26 0.28 -12.03 21.21
N SER A 27 1.58 -12.36 21.07
CA SER A 27 2.08 -13.28 20.04
C SER A 27 1.51 -14.69 20.19
N ASP A 28 1.43 -15.18 21.43
CA ASP A 28 0.90 -16.51 21.72
C ASP A 28 -0.62 -16.53 21.53
N ALA A 29 -1.30 -15.45 21.96
CA ALA A 29 -2.73 -15.29 21.72
C ALA A 29 -3.06 -15.28 20.23
N ALA A 30 -2.33 -14.51 19.42
CA ALA A 30 -2.50 -14.47 17.97
C ALA A 30 -2.25 -15.85 17.34
N ARG A 31 -1.22 -16.58 17.78
CA ARG A 31 -0.95 -17.94 17.29
C ARG A 31 -2.11 -18.88 17.60
N VAL A 32 -2.56 -18.95 18.85
CA VAL A 32 -3.66 -19.84 19.25
C VAL A 32 -4.97 -19.46 18.54
N LEU A 33 -5.26 -18.16 18.38
CA LEU A 33 -6.43 -17.71 17.63
C LEU A 33 -6.34 -18.10 16.15
N SER A 34 -5.15 -18.04 15.54
CA SER A 34 -4.94 -18.48 14.17
C SER A 34 -5.19 -19.99 14.01
N GLU A 35 -4.70 -20.81 14.94
CA GLU A 35 -4.93 -22.27 14.97
C GLU A 35 -6.43 -22.61 15.11
N ARG A 36 -7.16 -21.83 15.91
CA ARG A 36 -8.61 -22.01 16.14
C ARG A 36 -9.50 -21.46 15.02
N SER A 37 -8.95 -20.64 14.12
CA SER A 37 -9.73 -19.92 13.10
C SER A 37 -10.02 -20.74 11.84
N GLY A 38 -9.26 -21.81 11.59
CA GLY A 38 -9.37 -22.60 10.35
C GLY A 38 -8.92 -21.87 9.07
N LEU A 39 -8.18 -20.76 9.21
CA LEU A 39 -7.62 -19.99 8.09
C LEU A 39 -6.48 -20.73 7.39
N SER A 40 -6.30 -20.45 6.10
CA SER A 40 -5.19 -21.02 5.31
C SER A 40 -3.86 -20.36 5.66
N SER A 41 -2.76 -21.05 5.35
CA SER A 41 -1.40 -20.50 5.48
C SER A 41 -1.19 -19.26 4.61
N GLU A 42 -1.82 -19.22 3.42
CA GLU A 42 -1.79 -18.06 2.52
C GLU A 42 -2.46 -16.84 3.18
N GLU A 43 -3.66 -17.03 3.74
CA GLU A 43 -4.41 -15.98 4.44
C GLU A 43 -3.65 -15.42 5.65
N LEU A 44 -3.04 -16.30 6.46
CA LEU A 44 -2.24 -15.89 7.63
C LEU A 44 -0.90 -15.24 7.26
N SER A 45 -0.41 -15.46 6.04
CA SER A 45 0.84 -14.88 5.55
C SER A 45 0.69 -13.44 5.03
N LEU A 46 -0.54 -12.96 4.82
CA LEU A 46 -0.81 -11.60 4.36
C LEU A 46 -0.19 -10.57 5.30
N ARG A 47 0.59 -9.65 4.75
CA ARG A 47 1.31 -8.59 5.49
C ARG A 47 0.71 -7.22 5.23
N LEU A 48 0.85 -6.34 6.22
CA LEU A 48 0.61 -4.91 6.03
C LEU A 48 1.62 -4.34 5.04
N SER A 49 1.27 -3.22 4.42
CA SER A 49 2.14 -2.45 3.51
C SER A 49 3.47 -2.05 4.15
N SER A 50 3.46 -1.81 5.48
CA SER A 50 4.68 -1.56 6.27
C SER A 50 5.63 -2.77 6.37
N GLY A 51 5.20 -3.97 5.95
CA GLY A 51 6.01 -5.20 5.90
C GLY A 51 6.32 -5.84 7.25
N THR A 52 6.12 -5.14 8.37
CA THR A 52 6.58 -5.59 9.71
C THR A 52 5.70 -6.65 10.35
N LYS A 53 4.38 -6.61 10.13
CA LYS A 53 3.39 -7.51 10.77
C LYS A 53 2.49 -8.17 9.73
N THR A 54 1.93 -9.32 10.11
CA THR A 54 0.79 -9.90 9.37
C THR A 54 -0.48 -9.13 9.68
N VAL A 55 -1.41 -9.08 8.72
CA VAL A 55 -2.73 -8.45 8.87
C VAL A 55 -3.46 -9.06 10.07
N PHE A 56 -3.45 -10.39 10.20
CA PHE A 56 -4.08 -11.09 11.31
C PHE A 56 -3.51 -10.67 12.67
N TYR A 57 -2.18 -10.63 12.81
CA TYR A 57 -1.54 -10.21 14.07
C TYR A 57 -1.88 -8.76 14.42
N ASP A 58 -1.90 -7.86 13.43
CA ASP A 58 -2.26 -6.46 13.66
C ASP A 58 -3.71 -6.31 14.13
N ARG A 59 -4.65 -7.02 13.50
CA ARG A 59 -6.07 -7.02 13.90
C ARG A 59 -6.28 -7.59 15.30
N VAL A 60 -5.56 -8.66 15.70
CA VAL A 60 -5.55 -9.14 17.10
C VAL A 60 -5.00 -8.07 18.05
N GLY A 61 -3.97 -7.33 17.63
CA GLY A 61 -3.42 -6.20 18.37
C GLY A 61 -4.42 -5.05 18.57
N TRP A 62 -5.22 -4.74 17.56
CA TRP A 62 -6.29 -3.74 17.65
C TRP A 62 -7.47 -4.20 18.50
N ALA A 63 -7.88 -5.47 18.37
CA ALA A 63 -8.87 -6.08 19.26
C ALA A 63 -8.45 -5.92 20.72
N LYS A 64 -7.20 -6.27 21.04
CA LYS A 64 -6.62 -6.07 22.37
C LYS A 64 -6.63 -4.58 22.77
N THR A 65 -6.20 -3.68 21.89
CA THR A 65 -6.13 -2.24 22.19
C THR A 65 -7.48 -1.68 22.59
N TYR A 66 -8.54 -1.99 21.85
CA TYR A 66 -9.88 -1.49 22.15
C TYR A 66 -10.44 -2.09 23.45
N LEU A 67 -10.22 -3.38 23.68
CA LEU A 67 -10.60 -4.03 24.94
C LEU A 67 -9.85 -3.46 26.15
N VAL A 68 -8.58 -3.06 25.99
CA VAL A 68 -7.83 -2.35 27.03
C VAL A 68 -8.40 -0.95 27.27
N LYS A 69 -8.73 -0.20 26.22
CA LYS A 69 -9.36 1.14 26.34
C LYS A 69 -10.75 1.07 26.96
N ALA A 70 -11.47 -0.02 26.77
CA ALA A 70 -12.75 -0.31 27.45
C ALA A 70 -12.59 -0.83 28.89
N GLY A 71 -11.36 -1.06 29.35
CA GLY A 71 -11.11 -1.58 30.70
C GLY A 71 -11.47 -3.05 30.88
N LEU A 72 -11.69 -3.81 29.79
CA LEU A 72 -12.03 -5.23 29.82
C LEU A 72 -10.79 -6.13 29.92
N ILE A 73 -9.67 -5.69 29.34
CA ILE A 73 -8.36 -6.36 29.41
C ILE A 73 -7.37 -5.44 30.14
N SER A 74 -6.52 -6.01 30.98
CA SER A 74 -5.36 -5.33 31.56
C SER A 74 -4.06 -5.80 30.88
N GLN A 75 -3.01 -4.98 31.00
CA GLN A 75 -1.67 -5.30 30.50
C GLN A 75 -0.69 -5.34 31.69
N PRO A 76 -0.46 -6.52 32.30
CA PRO A 76 0.31 -6.61 33.54
C PRO A 76 1.80 -6.34 33.32
N LYS A 77 2.33 -6.69 32.13
CA LYS A 77 3.71 -6.45 31.71
C LYS A 77 3.82 -6.37 30.20
N ARG A 78 4.97 -5.92 29.70
CA ARG A 78 5.21 -5.67 28.26
C ARG A 78 4.83 -6.87 27.40
N GLY A 79 3.92 -6.64 26.45
CA GLY A 79 3.47 -7.65 25.49
C GLY A 79 2.49 -8.69 26.05
N PHE A 80 2.15 -8.64 27.34
CA PHE A 80 1.17 -9.52 27.97
C PHE A 80 -0.20 -8.85 28.08
N CYS A 81 -1.25 -9.67 28.06
CA CYS A 81 -2.63 -9.28 28.29
C CYS A 81 -3.36 -10.34 29.13
N GLU A 82 -4.28 -9.89 29.97
CA GLU A 82 -5.16 -10.75 30.77
C GLU A 82 -6.53 -10.08 30.98
N LEU A 83 -7.54 -10.85 31.38
CA LEU A 83 -8.83 -10.26 31.74
C LEU A 83 -8.70 -9.41 33.01
N SER A 84 -9.20 -8.18 32.92
CA SER A 84 -9.41 -7.30 34.08
C SER A 84 -10.50 -7.84 35.01
N GLU A 85 -10.69 -7.21 36.17
CA GLU A 85 -11.81 -7.55 37.05
C GLU A 85 -13.17 -7.39 36.38
N ILE A 86 -13.37 -6.34 35.56
CA ILE A 86 -14.60 -6.11 34.82
C ILE A 86 -14.78 -7.20 33.77
N GLY A 87 -13.72 -7.51 33.02
CA GLY A 87 -13.72 -8.55 32.00
C GLY A 87 -14.03 -9.95 32.55
N ARG A 88 -13.57 -10.28 33.75
CA ARG A 88 -13.85 -11.58 34.41
C ARG A 88 -15.29 -11.71 34.89
N ARG A 89 -15.99 -10.61 35.15
CA ARG A 89 -17.41 -10.62 35.58
C ARG A 89 -18.37 -10.80 34.41
N LEU A 90 -17.90 -10.67 33.17
CA LEU A 90 -18.73 -10.84 31.98
C LEU A 90 -19.00 -12.32 31.72
N ASP A 91 -20.27 -12.65 31.48
CA ASP A 91 -20.69 -13.98 31.04
C ASP A 91 -20.46 -14.11 29.52
N LEU A 92 -19.22 -14.47 29.15
CA LEU A 92 -18.80 -14.62 27.75
C LEU A 92 -19.54 -15.72 26.98
N SER A 93 -20.25 -16.61 27.69
CA SER A 93 -21.03 -17.71 27.07
C SER A 93 -22.32 -17.20 26.43
N LYS A 94 -22.87 -16.10 26.96
CA LYS A 94 -24.10 -15.47 26.44
C LYS A 94 -23.86 -14.48 25.31
N LEU A 95 -22.61 -14.10 25.09
CA LEU A 95 -22.24 -13.15 24.04
C LEU A 95 -21.98 -13.87 22.72
N THR A 96 -22.58 -13.35 21.66
CA THR A 96 -22.33 -13.77 20.26
C THR A 96 -21.20 -12.97 19.63
N SER A 97 -21.08 -11.68 19.97
CA SER A 97 -19.99 -10.79 19.54
C SER A 97 -19.74 -9.69 20.58
N ILE A 98 -18.57 -9.06 20.49
CA ILE A 98 -18.24 -7.82 21.17
C ILE A 98 -17.94 -6.80 20.08
N THR A 99 -18.85 -5.86 19.86
CA THR A 99 -18.74 -4.84 18.82
C THR A 99 -18.30 -3.49 19.41
N ILE A 100 -17.99 -2.52 18.56
CA ILE A 100 -17.72 -1.15 19.01
C ILE A 100 -18.92 -0.59 19.76
N GLU A 101 -20.14 -0.82 19.29
CA GLU A 101 -21.36 -0.36 19.97
C GLU A 101 -21.49 -0.99 21.37
N TYR A 102 -21.09 -2.24 21.55
CA TYR A 102 -21.01 -2.85 22.88
C TYR A 102 -19.95 -2.16 23.74
N LEU A 103 -18.78 -1.83 23.19
CA LEU A 103 -17.73 -1.15 23.94
C LEU A 103 -18.07 0.30 24.30
N MET A 104 -18.93 0.98 23.53
CA MET A 104 -19.37 2.35 23.80
C MET A 104 -20.13 2.50 25.13
N GLN A 105 -20.61 1.39 25.73
CA GLN A 105 -21.21 1.42 27.08
C GLN A 105 -20.19 1.69 28.19
N TYR A 106 -18.88 1.50 27.94
CA TYR A 106 -17.82 1.76 28.91
C TYR A 106 -17.34 3.20 28.77
N GLU A 107 -17.43 3.98 29.85
CA GLU A 107 -17.07 5.40 29.86
C GLU A 107 -15.64 5.66 29.35
N SER A 108 -14.67 4.83 29.75
CA SER A 108 -13.28 4.93 29.32
C SER A 108 -13.11 4.76 27.80
N PHE A 109 -13.92 3.90 27.17
CA PHE A 109 -13.88 3.67 25.73
C PHE A 109 -14.59 4.78 24.97
N SER A 110 -15.76 5.20 25.44
CA SER A 110 -16.51 6.32 24.84
C SER A 110 -15.66 7.59 24.79
N ASN A 111 -14.98 7.93 25.90
CA ASN A 111 -14.07 9.08 25.97
C ASN A 111 -12.89 8.94 25.00
N TYR A 112 -12.31 7.74 24.87
CA TYR A 112 -11.23 7.47 23.91
C TYR A 112 -11.69 7.63 22.45
N LYS A 113 -12.89 7.12 22.10
CA LYS A 113 -13.38 7.09 20.71
C LYS A 113 -13.93 8.43 20.25
N LEU A 114 -14.63 9.15 21.11
CA LEU A 114 -15.23 10.45 20.79
C LEU A 114 -14.25 11.63 20.95
N GLY A 115 -13.05 11.39 21.48
CA GLY A 115 -12.04 12.44 21.66
C GLY A 115 -12.51 13.56 22.60
N ILE A 116 -13.43 13.26 23.53
CA ILE A 116 -14.04 14.27 24.41
C ILE A 116 -12.99 14.71 25.45
N SER A 117 -12.27 15.78 25.14
CA SER A 117 -11.92 16.75 26.17
C SER A 117 -13.24 17.37 26.68
N LYS A 118 -13.33 17.65 27.98
CA LYS A 118 -14.55 18.13 28.67
C LYS A 118 -15.22 19.38 28.06
N GLU A 119 -14.66 20.01 27.02
CA GLU A 119 -15.18 21.22 26.36
C GLU A 119 -16.21 20.98 25.24
N ASN A 120 -16.26 19.81 24.60
CA ASN A 120 -17.06 19.61 23.37
C ASN A 120 -18.46 19.00 23.55
N GLN A 121 -19.02 19.02 24.77
CA GLN A 121 -20.32 18.39 25.08
C GLN A 121 -21.55 18.96 24.34
N LYS A 122 -21.46 20.09 23.61
CA LYS A 122 -22.66 20.80 23.11
C LYS A 122 -23.04 20.60 21.63
N ILE A 123 -22.26 19.93 20.80
CA ILE A 123 -22.53 19.91 19.33
C ILE A 123 -23.12 18.58 18.82
N GLN A 124 -23.04 17.49 19.59
CA GLN A 124 -23.17 16.13 19.03
C GLN A 124 -24.55 15.45 19.19
N TYR A 125 -25.65 16.21 19.23
CA TYR A 125 -27.00 15.64 19.37
C TYR A 125 -27.91 15.78 18.14
N LYS A 126 -27.38 16.10 16.95
CA LYS A 126 -28.21 16.27 15.74
C LYS A 126 -27.50 15.86 14.42
N VAL A 127 -27.09 14.61 14.27
CA VAL A 127 -26.92 14.04 12.91
C VAL A 127 -27.33 12.58 12.92
N ASP A 128 -28.62 12.34 12.64
CA ASP A 128 -29.32 11.07 12.84
C ASP A 128 -29.18 10.09 11.65
N LYS A 129 -28.89 8.84 12.03
CA LYS A 129 -29.23 7.55 11.40
C LYS A 129 -28.73 7.15 10.01
N GLU A 130 -28.56 8.00 9.00
CA GLU A 130 -28.05 7.54 7.69
C GLU A 130 -26.51 7.40 7.65
N ILE A 131 -25.80 8.21 8.44
CA ILE A 131 -24.34 8.16 8.61
C ILE A 131 -23.89 6.88 9.34
N SER A 132 -24.79 6.22 10.07
CA SER A 132 -24.48 5.03 10.88
C SER A 132 -24.06 3.80 10.05
N HIS A 133 -24.52 3.68 8.80
CA HIS A 133 -24.17 2.54 7.94
C HIS A 133 -22.81 2.71 7.25
N ILE A 134 -22.46 3.95 6.90
CA ILE A 134 -21.15 4.30 6.32
C ILE A 134 -20.05 4.18 7.38
N HIS A 135 -20.30 4.63 8.61
CA HIS A 135 -19.37 4.45 9.73
C HIS A 135 -19.11 2.96 10.05
N LYS A 136 -20.10 2.08 9.89
CA LYS A 136 -19.95 0.65 10.21
C LYS A 136 -18.95 -0.10 9.33
N LEU A 137 -18.79 0.32 8.07
CA LEU A 137 -17.82 -0.24 7.11
C LEU A 137 -16.41 0.37 7.28
N GLU A 138 -16.29 1.58 7.82
CA GLU A 138 -15.01 2.16 8.26
C GLU A 138 -14.54 1.59 9.60
N GLU A 139 -15.47 1.11 10.42
CA GLU A 139 -15.22 0.63 11.77
C GLU A 139 -14.62 -0.77 11.88
N THR A 140 -14.40 -1.51 10.79
CA THR A 140 -13.81 -2.87 10.87
C THR A 140 -12.37 -2.96 10.34
N ARG A 141 -11.84 -1.85 9.83
CA ARG A 141 -10.45 -1.70 9.36
C ARG A 141 -9.57 -1.08 10.44
N THR A 142 -8.32 -1.53 10.52
CA THR A 142 -7.34 -0.88 11.39
C THR A 142 -6.90 0.46 10.79
N PRO A 143 -6.41 1.43 11.60
CA PRO A 143 -5.87 2.66 11.07
C PRO A 143 -4.76 2.50 10.01
N ASP A 144 -3.92 1.46 10.13
CA ASP A 144 -2.86 1.18 9.14
C ASP A 144 -3.46 0.71 7.80
N GLU A 145 -4.51 -0.11 7.85
CA GLU A 145 -5.28 -0.52 6.67
C GLU A 145 -5.95 0.70 6.01
N ILE A 146 -6.60 1.56 6.79
CA ILE A 146 -7.24 2.79 6.29
C ILE A 146 -6.22 3.70 5.63
N ILE A 147 -5.07 3.93 6.27
CA ILE A 147 -3.99 4.78 5.70
C ILE A 147 -3.48 4.17 4.40
N THR A 148 -3.26 2.85 4.35
CA THR A 148 -2.76 2.16 3.16
C THR A 148 -3.75 2.29 2.01
N GLU A 149 -5.01 1.91 2.21
CA GLU A 149 -6.06 1.98 1.18
C GLU A 149 -6.26 3.41 0.68
N THR A 150 -6.26 4.39 1.59
CA THR A 150 -6.40 5.80 1.23
C THR A 150 -5.18 6.29 0.43
N THR A 151 -3.97 5.86 0.80
CA THR A 151 -2.74 6.22 0.08
C THR A 151 -2.73 5.62 -1.32
N GLU A 152 -3.16 4.36 -1.47
CA GLU A 152 -3.29 3.71 -2.78
C GLU A 152 -4.34 4.39 -3.65
N LEU A 153 -5.47 4.78 -3.08
CA LEU A 153 -6.50 5.55 -3.78
C LEU A 153 -5.97 6.91 -4.26
N LEU A 154 -5.30 7.66 -3.37
CA LEU A 154 -4.68 8.95 -3.73
C LEU A 154 -3.63 8.77 -4.84
N LYS A 155 -2.79 7.72 -4.74
CA LYS A 155 -1.79 7.41 -5.76
C LYS A 155 -2.45 7.04 -7.09
N SER A 156 -3.53 6.26 -7.08
CA SER A 156 -4.28 5.87 -8.28
C SER A 156 -4.89 7.10 -8.98
N ASN A 157 -5.51 7.99 -8.22
CA ASN A 157 -6.05 9.25 -8.76
C ASN A 157 -4.93 10.12 -9.35
N LEU A 158 -3.82 10.28 -8.63
CA LEU A 158 -2.67 11.03 -9.11
C LEU A 158 -2.08 10.44 -10.40
N LYS A 159 -1.96 9.11 -10.50
CA LYS A 159 -1.54 8.45 -11.75
C LYS A 159 -2.49 8.78 -12.90
N SER A 160 -3.80 8.74 -12.67
CA SER A 160 -4.78 9.03 -13.71
C SER A 160 -4.67 10.48 -14.20
N ASP A 161 -4.56 11.43 -13.27
CA ASP A 161 -4.40 12.85 -13.58
C ASP A 161 -3.10 13.10 -14.36
N LEU A 162 -2.00 12.50 -13.89
CA LEU A 162 -0.69 12.61 -14.51
C LEU A 162 -0.70 12.03 -15.93
N LEU A 163 -1.30 10.86 -16.14
CA LEU A 163 -1.41 10.24 -17.45
C LEU A 163 -2.20 11.12 -18.42
N GLN A 164 -3.31 11.71 -17.96
CA GLN A 164 -4.11 12.61 -18.79
C GLN A 164 -3.30 13.85 -19.17
N MET A 165 -2.59 14.46 -18.22
CA MET A 165 -1.73 15.60 -18.51
C MET A 165 -0.65 15.29 -19.55
N VAL A 166 -0.08 14.08 -19.53
CA VAL A 166 0.90 13.61 -20.53
C VAL A 166 0.26 13.41 -21.90
N LYS A 167 -0.94 12.81 -21.95
CA LYS A 167 -1.70 12.59 -23.19
C LYS A 167 -2.06 13.90 -23.89
N ASP A 168 -2.32 14.97 -23.13
CA ASP A 168 -2.67 16.29 -23.65
C ASP A 168 -1.46 17.06 -24.24
N LYS A 169 -0.24 16.54 -24.13
CA LYS A 169 0.97 17.15 -24.71
C LYS A 169 1.31 16.59 -26.08
N SER A 170 2.24 17.26 -26.76
CA SER A 170 2.72 16.86 -28.08
C SER A 170 3.54 15.56 -28.03
N PRO A 171 3.63 14.80 -29.13
CA PRO A 171 4.49 13.62 -29.21
C PRO A 171 5.96 13.91 -28.83
N ALA A 172 6.53 15.01 -29.34
CA ALA A 172 7.89 15.42 -29.01
C ALA A 172 8.09 15.74 -27.50
N PHE A 173 7.06 16.24 -26.83
CA PHE A 173 7.11 16.40 -25.37
C PHE A 173 7.15 15.05 -24.66
N PHE A 174 6.35 14.08 -25.12
CA PHE A 174 6.32 12.73 -24.55
C PHE A 174 7.65 12.00 -24.72
N GLU A 175 8.28 12.10 -25.89
CA GLU A 175 9.62 11.54 -26.14
C GLU A 175 10.66 12.11 -25.15
N ARG A 176 10.64 13.43 -24.94
CA ARG A 176 11.53 14.08 -23.95
C ARG A 176 11.24 13.63 -22.54
N LEU A 177 9.97 13.58 -22.14
CA LEU A 177 9.55 13.13 -20.81
C LEU A 177 10.03 11.70 -20.52
N VAL A 178 9.94 10.83 -21.52
CA VAL A 178 10.42 9.45 -21.42
C VAL A 178 11.93 9.40 -21.19
N VAL A 179 12.71 10.21 -21.90
CA VAL A 179 14.15 10.30 -21.67
C VAL A 179 14.44 10.87 -20.28
N ASP A 180 13.76 11.94 -19.87
CA ASP A 180 13.90 12.53 -18.54
C ASP A 180 13.61 11.51 -17.42
N LEU A 181 12.62 10.64 -17.61
CA LEU A 181 12.32 9.54 -16.69
C LEU A 181 13.47 8.56 -16.58
N LEU A 182 14.00 8.09 -17.72
CA LEU A 182 15.13 7.15 -17.71
C LEU A 182 16.37 7.78 -17.06
N VAL A 183 16.60 9.07 -17.25
CA VAL A 183 17.67 9.80 -16.56
C VAL A 183 17.42 9.88 -15.06
N ALA A 184 16.20 10.18 -14.61
CA ALA A 184 15.84 10.20 -13.20
C ALA A 184 16.01 8.82 -12.54
N MET A 185 15.84 7.74 -13.30
CA MET A 185 16.11 6.36 -12.90
C MET A 185 17.60 6.01 -12.86
N GLY A 186 18.48 6.88 -13.36
CA GLY A 186 19.94 6.71 -13.35
C GLY A 186 20.54 6.19 -14.67
N TYR A 187 19.76 6.07 -15.74
CA TYR A 187 20.28 5.76 -17.07
C TYR A 187 20.89 6.99 -17.75
N GLY A 188 21.77 6.78 -18.74
CA GLY A 188 22.33 7.85 -19.58
C GLY A 188 23.70 8.37 -19.17
N GLY A 189 24.30 7.83 -18.09
CA GLY A 189 25.67 8.14 -17.72
C GLY A 189 25.87 9.57 -17.21
N SER A 190 26.45 10.46 -18.03
CA SER A 190 26.59 11.89 -17.72
C SER A 190 25.36 12.68 -18.19
N HIS A 191 25.02 13.77 -17.50
CA HIS A 191 23.83 14.58 -17.84
C HIS A 191 23.88 15.16 -19.28
N GLN A 192 25.08 15.30 -19.85
CA GLN A 192 25.28 15.79 -21.22
C GLN A 192 25.02 14.70 -22.28
N ASP A 193 25.31 13.44 -21.97
CA ASP A 193 25.10 12.31 -22.90
C ASP A 193 23.62 11.95 -23.00
N ALA A 194 22.90 12.02 -21.87
CA ALA A 194 21.47 11.80 -21.84
C ALA A 194 20.67 12.85 -22.64
N ALA A 195 21.08 14.12 -22.62
CA ALA A 195 20.45 15.17 -23.41
C ALA A 195 20.61 14.97 -24.93
N GLN A 196 21.61 14.20 -25.35
CA GLN A 196 21.83 13.85 -26.76
C GLN A 196 21.04 12.60 -27.22
N ALA A 197 20.28 11.96 -26.32
CA ALA A 197 19.52 10.75 -26.61
C ALA A 197 18.32 10.98 -27.53
N ILE A 198 17.81 12.22 -27.62
CA ILE A 198 16.59 12.57 -28.35
C ILE A 198 16.91 12.83 -29.83
N GLY A 199 16.23 12.12 -30.74
CA GLY A 199 16.14 12.51 -32.16
C GLY A 199 17.36 12.19 -33.06
N LYS A 200 18.26 11.29 -32.64
CA LYS A 200 19.43 10.90 -33.46
C LYS A 200 19.15 9.79 -34.49
N THR A 201 17.99 9.13 -34.45
CA THR A 201 17.68 7.99 -35.31
C THR A 201 16.31 8.19 -35.96
N ASN A 202 16.30 8.49 -37.26
CA ASN A 202 15.08 8.53 -38.09
C ASN A 202 14.84 7.16 -38.76
N ASP A 203 15.13 6.06 -38.08
CA ASP A 203 15.07 4.70 -38.63
C ASP A 203 13.75 3.98 -38.29
N GLY A 204 12.63 4.60 -38.67
CA GLY A 204 11.35 3.89 -38.80
C GLY A 204 10.77 3.25 -37.53
N GLY A 205 11.29 3.57 -36.34
CA GLY A 205 10.79 3.05 -35.07
C GLY A 205 11.72 3.21 -33.85
N ILE A 206 12.64 4.18 -33.81
CA ILE A 206 13.46 4.47 -32.62
C ILE A 206 13.41 5.96 -32.35
N ASP A 207 12.89 6.35 -31.19
CA ASP A 207 12.73 7.76 -30.83
C ASP A 207 13.93 8.28 -30.02
N GLY A 208 14.68 7.37 -29.37
CA GLY A 208 15.90 7.75 -28.66
C GLY A 208 16.82 6.59 -28.30
N VAL A 209 18.05 6.94 -27.89
CA VAL A 209 19.09 5.99 -27.49
C VAL A 209 19.77 6.49 -26.22
N ILE A 210 19.75 5.69 -25.16
CA ILE A 210 20.35 6.04 -23.87
C ILE A 210 21.36 4.98 -23.44
N SER A 211 22.43 5.38 -22.78
CA SER A 211 23.41 4.44 -22.22
C SER A 211 22.87 3.78 -20.94
N GLU A 212 23.11 2.48 -20.79
CA GLU A 212 22.77 1.76 -19.56
C GLU A 212 23.74 2.12 -18.42
N ASP A 213 25.00 2.38 -18.79
CA ASP A 213 26.10 2.62 -17.86
C ASP A 213 26.81 3.96 -18.14
N ARG A 214 27.65 4.39 -17.19
CA ARG A 214 28.35 5.68 -17.28
C ARG A 214 29.47 5.72 -18.32
N LEU A 215 29.98 4.57 -18.74
CA LEU A 215 31.01 4.46 -19.77
C LEU A 215 30.41 4.42 -21.19
N GLY A 216 29.09 4.24 -21.30
CA GLY A 216 28.37 4.23 -22.57
C GLY A 216 28.62 2.99 -23.42
N LEU A 217 29.01 1.88 -22.78
CA LEU A 217 29.33 0.62 -23.46
C LEU A 217 28.07 -0.08 -23.93
N ASP A 218 27.05 -0.12 -23.07
CA ASP A 218 25.76 -0.70 -23.39
C ASP A 218 24.73 0.40 -23.71
N LYS A 219 24.06 0.25 -24.86
CA LYS A 219 23.01 1.16 -25.32
C LYS A 219 21.64 0.51 -25.20
N ILE A 220 20.68 1.29 -24.73
CA ILE A 220 19.26 0.97 -24.65
C ILE A 220 18.55 1.86 -25.67
N TYR A 221 17.83 1.22 -26.56
CA TYR A 221 17.04 1.90 -27.58
C TYR A 221 15.60 2.08 -27.09
N ILE A 222 15.02 3.23 -27.39
CA ILE A 222 13.76 3.66 -26.82
C ILE A 222 12.78 3.93 -27.97
N GLN A 223 11.56 3.41 -27.82
CA GLN A 223 10.40 3.84 -28.58
C GLN A 223 9.35 4.37 -27.59
N ALA A 224 8.92 5.62 -27.78
CA ALA A 224 7.93 6.33 -27.00
C ALA A 224 6.70 6.64 -27.88
N LYS A 225 5.64 5.84 -27.71
CA LYS A 225 4.40 5.97 -28.49
C LYS A 225 3.28 6.61 -27.67
N ARG A 226 2.97 7.89 -27.91
CA ARG A 226 1.78 8.54 -27.33
C ARG A 226 0.53 8.06 -28.07
N TRP A 227 -0.23 7.16 -27.45
CA TRP A 227 -1.37 6.49 -28.07
C TRP A 227 -2.58 6.45 -27.14
N GLU A 228 -3.77 6.44 -27.74
CA GLU A 228 -5.03 6.17 -27.03
C GLU A 228 -5.41 4.69 -27.12
N ASN A 229 -5.19 4.07 -28.28
CA ASN A 229 -5.54 2.68 -28.50
C ASN A 229 -4.51 1.71 -27.91
N THR A 230 -4.92 0.46 -27.68
CA THR A 230 -4.01 -0.62 -27.27
C THR A 230 -2.92 -0.84 -28.32
N VAL A 231 -1.67 -0.89 -27.88
CA VAL A 231 -0.50 -1.22 -28.72
C VAL A 231 -0.49 -2.72 -29.01
N GLY A 232 -0.39 -3.06 -30.29
CA GLY A 232 -0.52 -4.44 -30.77
C GLY A 232 0.84 -5.09 -31.08
N ARG A 233 0.78 -6.38 -31.43
CA ARG A 233 1.94 -7.15 -31.91
C ARG A 233 2.69 -6.48 -33.09
N PRO A 234 2.03 -5.87 -34.10
CA PRO A 234 2.74 -5.27 -35.23
C PRO A 234 3.72 -4.17 -34.80
N ASP A 235 3.34 -3.34 -33.83
CA ASP A 235 4.20 -2.26 -33.30
C ASP A 235 5.47 -2.82 -32.65
N ILE A 236 5.31 -3.88 -31.85
CA ILE A 236 6.45 -4.55 -31.20
C ILE A 236 7.34 -5.26 -32.23
N GLN A 237 6.76 -5.82 -33.29
CA GLN A 237 7.52 -6.43 -34.39
C GLN A 237 8.31 -5.40 -35.18
N GLN A 238 7.72 -4.24 -35.46
CA GLN A 238 8.40 -3.13 -36.12
C GLN A 238 9.59 -2.67 -35.27
N PHE A 239 9.38 -2.44 -33.96
CA PHE A 239 10.45 -2.05 -33.07
C PHE A 239 11.56 -3.09 -32.99
N LYS A 240 11.19 -4.38 -32.93
CA LYS A 240 12.17 -5.48 -32.97
C LYS A 240 13.00 -5.48 -34.26
N GLY A 241 12.40 -5.14 -35.40
CA GLY A 241 13.11 -4.98 -36.67
C GLY A 241 14.16 -3.87 -36.58
N ALA A 242 13.76 -2.68 -36.10
CA ALA A 242 14.68 -1.56 -35.92
C ALA A 242 15.82 -1.88 -34.94
N LEU A 243 15.56 -2.62 -33.85
CA LEU A 243 16.61 -3.10 -32.95
C LEU A 243 17.60 -4.04 -33.65
N ALA A 244 17.12 -4.92 -34.53
CA ALA A 244 17.97 -5.84 -35.26
C ALA A 244 18.88 -5.11 -36.26
N ASP A 245 18.37 -4.08 -36.93
CA ASP A 245 19.14 -3.23 -37.84
C ASP A 245 20.28 -2.48 -37.12
N GLN A 246 20.07 -2.14 -35.84
CA GLN A 246 21.08 -1.51 -34.98
C GLN A 246 21.96 -2.52 -34.19
N VAL A 247 21.81 -3.83 -34.44
CA VAL A 247 22.48 -4.92 -33.71
C VAL A 247 22.30 -4.78 -32.18
N ALA A 248 21.16 -4.23 -31.77
CA ALA A 248 20.82 -3.93 -30.39
C ALA A 248 20.24 -5.15 -29.68
N LYS A 249 20.64 -5.35 -28.42
CA LYS A 249 20.15 -6.46 -27.59
C LYS A 249 19.04 -6.05 -26.60
N LYS A 250 18.93 -4.75 -26.32
CA LYS A 250 18.05 -4.19 -25.27
C LYS A 250 17.25 -3.04 -25.85
N GLY A 251 15.94 -3.07 -25.60
CA GLY A 251 15.04 -1.99 -25.98
C GLY A 251 13.97 -1.76 -24.92
N VAL A 252 13.48 -0.53 -24.84
CA VAL A 252 12.34 -0.16 -23.99
C VAL A 252 11.27 0.46 -24.87
N PHE A 253 10.07 -0.12 -24.83
CA PHE A 253 8.90 0.40 -25.51
C PHE A 253 7.96 1.00 -24.47
N ILE A 254 7.67 2.29 -24.62
CA ILE A 254 6.92 3.08 -23.66
C ILE A 254 5.68 3.65 -24.35
N THR A 255 4.51 3.52 -23.74
CA THR A 255 3.25 4.04 -24.27
C THR A 255 2.39 4.66 -23.19
N THR A 256 1.54 5.62 -23.56
CA THR A 256 0.49 6.17 -22.70
C THR A 256 -0.77 5.29 -22.63
N SER A 257 -0.81 4.20 -23.41
CA SER A 257 -1.91 3.23 -23.44
C SER A 257 -1.52 1.88 -22.83
N ASN A 258 -2.26 0.82 -23.17
CA ASN A 258 -2.00 -0.55 -22.74
C ASN A 258 -1.41 -1.39 -23.88
N PHE A 259 -0.81 -2.53 -23.56
CA PHE A 259 -0.37 -3.53 -24.54
C PHE A 259 -1.35 -4.68 -24.67
N SER A 260 -1.50 -5.22 -25.88
CA SER A 260 -2.25 -6.46 -26.08
C SER A 260 -1.48 -7.66 -25.52
N LYS A 261 -2.19 -8.77 -25.24
CA LYS A 261 -1.53 -10.01 -24.75
C LYS A 261 -0.46 -10.50 -25.74
N GLU A 262 -0.77 -10.41 -27.03
CA GLU A 262 0.12 -10.81 -28.13
C GLU A 262 1.35 -9.90 -28.22
N ALA A 263 1.20 -8.60 -27.94
CA ALA A 263 2.31 -7.65 -27.87
C ALA A 263 3.27 -8.00 -26.73
N ILE A 264 2.73 -8.30 -25.53
CA ILE A 264 3.50 -8.72 -24.36
C ILE A 264 4.26 -10.03 -24.63
N GLU A 265 3.60 -11.02 -25.22
CA GLU A 265 4.24 -12.28 -25.59
C GLU A 265 5.36 -12.11 -26.63
N SER A 266 5.16 -11.19 -27.59
CA SER A 266 6.17 -10.86 -28.59
C SER A 266 7.41 -10.22 -27.97
N ALA A 267 7.24 -9.30 -27.01
CA ALA A 267 8.33 -8.59 -26.35
C ALA A 267 9.21 -9.51 -25.47
N LYS A 268 8.59 -10.44 -24.73
CA LYS A 268 9.29 -11.40 -23.85
C LYS A 268 10.38 -12.21 -24.56
N LYS A 269 10.25 -12.45 -25.86
CA LYS A 269 11.19 -13.24 -26.67
C LYS A 269 12.32 -12.41 -27.28
N SER A 270 12.44 -11.12 -26.98
CA SER A 270 13.28 -10.21 -27.77
C SER A 270 14.02 -9.13 -26.98
N GLY A 271 14.15 -9.29 -25.66
CA GLY A 271 14.91 -8.34 -24.83
C GLY A 271 14.28 -6.94 -24.76
N ILE A 272 12.98 -6.84 -25.07
CA ILE A 272 12.21 -5.59 -25.05
C ILE A 272 11.45 -5.51 -23.73
N VAL A 273 11.67 -4.43 -22.99
CA VAL A 273 10.90 -4.09 -21.79
C VAL A 273 9.72 -3.21 -22.20
N LEU A 274 8.52 -3.57 -21.74
CA LEU A 274 7.30 -2.79 -21.97
C LEU A 274 6.96 -1.93 -20.75
N ILE A 275 6.61 -0.67 -20.99
CA ILE A 275 6.11 0.28 -19.98
C ILE A 275 4.82 0.89 -20.52
N ASP A 276 3.70 0.53 -19.90
CA ASP A 276 2.37 1.06 -20.23
C ASP A 276 2.07 2.34 -19.41
N GLY A 277 0.88 2.92 -19.61
CA GLY A 277 0.50 4.17 -18.94
C GLY A 277 0.49 4.08 -17.41
N ASP A 278 0.07 2.94 -16.83
CA ASP A 278 0.08 2.75 -15.37
C ASP A 278 1.50 2.62 -14.83
N LYS A 279 2.36 1.83 -15.48
CA LYS A 279 3.75 1.68 -15.07
C LYS A 279 4.54 2.96 -15.27
N LEU A 280 4.31 3.67 -16.37
CA LEU A 280 4.91 4.97 -16.65
C LEU A 280 4.63 5.95 -15.50
N THR A 281 3.37 6.15 -15.14
CA THR A 281 2.98 7.08 -14.07
C THR A 281 3.42 6.61 -12.69
N SER A 282 3.48 5.29 -12.46
CA SER A 282 4.09 4.73 -11.25
C SER A 282 5.55 5.15 -11.10
N LEU A 283 6.34 4.99 -12.18
CA LEU A 283 7.75 5.36 -12.20
C LEU A 283 7.93 6.88 -12.10
N MET A 284 7.09 7.67 -12.76
CA MET A 284 7.13 9.13 -12.61
C MET A 284 6.93 9.57 -11.16
N ILE A 285 5.98 8.96 -10.44
CA ILE A 285 5.76 9.24 -9.02
C ILE A 285 6.94 8.76 -8.17
N GLU A 286 7.45 7.56 -8.42
CA GLU A 286 8.57 6.96 -7.69
C GLU A 286 9.85 7.78 -7.78
N PHE A 287 10.18 8.28 -8.99
CA PHE A 287 11.39 9.06 -9.26
C PHE A 287 11.17 10.57 -9.19
N GLY A 288 9.99 11.02 -8.76
CA GLY A 288 9.69 12.46 -8.57
C GLY A 288 9.62 13.28 -9.87
N LEU A 289 9.34 12.64 -11.02
CA LEU A 289 9.21 13.33 -12.30
C LEU A 289 7.79 13.86 -12.51
N GLY A 290 7.65 15.18 -12.60
CA GLY A 290 6.35 15.82 -12.83
C GLY A 290 5.42 15.81 -11.61
N VAL A 291 5.94 15.45 -10.44
CA VAL A 291 5.23 15.47 -9.15
C VAL A 291 6.07 16.14 -8.08
N GLN A 292 5.43 16.61 -7.01
CA GLN A 292 6.09 17.19 -5.85
C GLN A 292 5.42 16.74 -4.56
N VAL A 293 6.19 16.65 -3.47
CA VAL A 293 5.64 16.36 -2.14
C VAL A 293 4.91 17.60 -1.64
N GLU A 294 3.57 17.55 -1.59
CA GLU A 294 2.78 18.65 -1.03
C GLU A 294 2.92 18.72 0.50
N ARG A 295 2.82 17.57 1.19
CA ARG A 295 2.86 17.44 2.66
C ARG A 295 3.40 16.07 3.08
N SER A 296 3.97 16.00 4.28
CA SER A 296 4.40 14.74 4.91
C SER A 296 3.87 14.63 6.33
N PHE A 297 3.52 13.40 6.74
CA PHE A 297 3.02 13.09 8.08
C PHE A 297 3.94 12.05 8.73
N HIS A 298 4.19 12.20 10.03
CA HIS A 298 5.01 11.27 10.81
C HIS A 298 4.11 10.50 11.78
N ILE A 299 4.23 9.17 11.77
CA ILE A 299 3.56 8.29 12.74
C ILE A 299 4.59 7.89 13.80
N TYR A 300 4.37 8.31 15.03
CA TYR A 300 5.24 7.97 16.15
C TYR A 300 4.76 6.70 16.85
N LYS A 301 5.71 5.87 17.26
CA LYS A 301 5.50 4.72 18.13
C LYS A 301 6.33 4.93 19.40
N ILE A 302 5.76 4.55 20.55
CA ILE A 302 6.52 4.54 21.80
C ILE A 302 7.71 3.59 21.64
N ASP A 303 8.91 4.12 21.83
CA ASP A 303 10.10 3.33 22.07
C ASP A 303 10.02 2.77 23.49
N GLN A 304 9.53 1.53 23.61
CA GLN A 304 9.33 0.89 24.91
C GLN A 304 10.65 0.59 25.63
N ASP A 305 11.76 0.39 24.89
CA ASP A 305 13.06 0.06 25.48
C ASP A 305 13.61 1.23 26.30
N ARG A 306 13.22 2.46 25.93
CA ARG A 306 13.56 3.70 26.62
C ARG A 306 12.94 3.86 28.02
N PHE A 307 11.84 3.13 28.28
CA PHE A 307 11.08 3.17 29.54
C PHE A 307 11.28 1.91 30.39
N ASP A 308 12.22 1.03 30.02
CA ASP A 308 12.59 -0.11 30.84
C ASP A 308 13.54 0.35 31.94
N GLU A 309 13.14 0.24 33.21
CA GLU A 309 13.94 0.69 34.36
C GLU A 309 15.24 -0.12 34.50
N ASP A 310 15.27 -1.35 33.97
CA ASP A 310 16.46 -2.22 33.95
C ASP A 310 17.53 -1.76 32.94
N ASN A 311 17.22 -0.79 32.06
CA ASN A 311 18.14 -0.21 31.09
C ASN A 311 18.77 1.12 31.55
N TYR A 312 18.59 1.51 32.83
CA TYR A 312 19.13 2.72 33.43
C TYR A 312 20.25 2.48 34.45
#